data_AF-A0A9P5YM85-F1
#
_entry.id   AF-A0A9P5YM85-F1
#
_cell.length_a   1.000
_cell.length_b   1.000
_cell.length_c   1.000
_cell.angle_alpha   90.00
_cell.angle_beta   90.00
_cell.angle_gamma   90.00
#
_symmetry.space_group_name_H-M   'P 1'
#
loop_
_entity.id
_entity.type
_entity.pdbx_description
1 polymer ?
#
loop_
_entity_poly.entity_id
_entity_poly.type
_entity_poly.pdbx_seq_one_letter_code
_entity_poly.pdbx_strand_id
1 'polypeptide(L)'
;TGEGTSNLVKTVKACLDAQGLSSSNSDKLSNPNTLSYSPAAHRVLLALRCAKSLRPFHAVTDEDYLREVEILRPGTAVPSEMTVSRDINHLYLEMSRYVKDYFAV
;
A
#
# COMPACT_ATOMS: atom_id res chain seq x y z
N THR A 1 21.27 -21.92 32.61
CA THR A 1 20.21 -20.89 32.51
C THR A 1 19.73 -20.80 31.07
N GLY A 2 18.83 -21.71 30.64
CA GLY A 2 18.43 -21.85 29.23
C GLY A 2 16.92 -21.71 28.95
N GLU A 3 16.09 -21.52 29.98
CA GLU A 3 14.62 -21.55 29.85
C GLU A 3 13.95 -20.16 29.76
N GLY A 4 14.68 -19.07 30.06
CA GLY A 4 14.09 -17.72 30.13
C GLY A 4 13.68 -17.10 28.79
N THR A 5 14.34 -17.47 27.68
CA THR A 5 14.10 -16.87 26.36
C THR A 5 12.96 -17.54 25.59
N SER A 6 12.54 -18.74 25.98
CA SER A 6 11.47 -19.50 25.30
C SER A 6 10.11 -18.81 25.40
N ASN A 7 9.80 -18.22 26.56
CA ASN A 7 8.54 -17.48 26.75
C ASN A 7 8.49 -16.19 25.92
N LEU A 8 9.62 -15.52 25.72
CA LEU A 8 9.71 -14.34 24.86
C LEU A 8 9.46 -14.72 23.39
N VAL A 9 10.07 -15.82 22.91
CA VAL A 9 9.85 -16.29 21.54
C VAL A 9 8.39 -16.70 21.31
N LYS A 10 7.78 -17.39 22.29
CA LYS A 10 6.37 -17.79 22.21
C LYS A 10 5.42 -16.59 22.18
N THR A 11 5.68 -15.57 23.00
CA THR A 11 4.84 -14.37 23.05
C THR A 11 4.99 -13.52 21.78
N VAL A 12 6.21 -13.39 21.25
CA VAL A 12 6.45 -12.73 19.94
C VAL A 12 5.71 -13.47 18.82
N LYS A 13 5.81 -14.81 18.79
CA LYS A 13 5.11 -15.61 17.79
C LYS A 13 3.58 -15.47 17.90
N ALA A 14 3.03 -15.56 19.10
CA ALA A 14 1.59 -15.37 19.33
C ALA A 14 1.12 -13.96 18.90
N CYS A 15 1.94 -12.94 19.11
CA CYS A 15 1.67 -11.57 18.67
C CYS A 15 1.65 -11.46 17.14
N LEU A 16 2.66 -12.03 16.45
CA LEU A 16 2.71 -12.07 14.99
C LEU A 16 1.54 -12.85 14.39
N ASP A 17 1.17 -13.97 15.02
CA ASP A 17 0.02 -14.77 14.59
C ASP A 17 -1.30 -14.02 14.77
N ALA A 18 -1.49 -13.30 15.89
CA ALA A 18 -2.64 -12.43 16.12
C ALA A 18 -2.72 -11.26 15.12
N GLN A 19 -1.58 -10.81 14.60
CA GLN A 19 -1.49 -9.79 13.54
C GLN A 19 -1.67 -10.38 12.13
N GLY A 20 -1.88 -11.69 11.99
CA GLY A 20 -1.99 -12.35 10.69
C GLY A 20 -0.67 -12.43 9.91
N LEU A 21 0.47 -12.27 10.60
CA LEU A 21 1.83 -12.30 10.04
C LEU A 21 2.49 -13.67 10.21
N SER A 22 1.72 -14.72 10.52
CA SER A 22 2.28 -16.05 10.73
C SER A 22 2.95 -16.53 9.44
N SER A 23 4.26 -16.81 9.55
CA SER A 23 5.08 -17.26 8.44
C SER A 23 4.64 -18.64 7.97
N SER A 24 3.79 -18.68 6.96
CA SER A 24 3.82 -19.71 5.92
C SER A 24 3.50 -19.09 4.57
N ASN A 25 4.56 -18.70 3.84
CA ASN A 25 4.74 -19.03 2.43
C ASN A 25 6.13 -18.54 1.98
N SER A 26 7.14 -19.26 2.45
CA SER A 26 8.31 -19.55 1.63
C SER A 26 7.88 -20.50 0.51
N ASP A 27 7.15 -20.02 -0.49
CA ASP A 27 6.99 -20.66 -1.81
C ASP A 27 6.22 -19.73 -2.77
N LYS A 28 6.89 -18.63 -3.12
CA LYS A 28 7.21 -18.29 -4.51
C LYS A 28 8.27 -17.20 -4.46
N LEU A 29 9.52 -17.63 -4.57
CA LEU A 29 10.60 -16.81 -5.09
C LEU A 29 10.32 -16.50 -6.58
N SER A 30 9.22 -15.80 -6.86
CA SER A 30 9.26 -14.82 -7.96
C SER A 30 9.97 -13.64 -7.34
N ASN A 31 11.16 -13.31 -7.85
CA ASN A 31 11.96 -12.13 -7.52
C ASN A 31 11.16 -11.08 -6.70
N PRO A 32 11.52 -10.74 -5.45
CA PRO A 32 10.81 -9.72 -4.67
C PRO A 32 10.79 -8.33 -5.37
N ASN A 33 11.57 -8.20 -6.46
CA ASN A 33 11.65 -7.03 -7.33
C ASN A 33 10.77 -7.05 -8.59
N THR A 34 9.95 -8.07 -8.84
CA THR A 34 8.97 -8.01 -9.93
C THR A 34 7.58 -7.75 -9.38
N LEU A 35 7.35 -6.55 -8.84
CA LEU A 35 6.01 -6.01 -8.70
C LEU A 35 5.39 -5.94 -10.10
N SER A 36 4.53 -6.91 -10.43
CA SER A 36 3.77 -6.87 -11.67
C SER A 36 2.88 -5.63 -11.64
N TYR A 37 2.92 -4.83 -12.70
CA TYR A 37 2.09 -3.65 -12.81
C TYR A 37 0.61 -4.02 -12.73
N SER A 38 -0.10 -3.34 -11.84
CA SER A 38 -1.55 -3.35 -11.76
C SER A 38 -2.06 -1.91 -11.85
N PRO A 39 -3.02 -1.59 -12.74
CA PRO A 39 -3.62 -0.25 -12.81
C PRO A 39 -4.21 0.20 -11.47
N ALA A 40 -4.79 -0.73 -10.70
CA ALA A 40 -5.35 -0.42 -9.38
C ALA A 40 -4.24 -0.04 -8.39
N ALA A 41 -3.13 -0.79 -8.37
CA ALA A 41 -1.98 -0.49 -7.52
C ALA A 41 -1.35 0.85 -7.89
N HIS A 42 -1.23 1.14 -9.19
CA HIS A 42 -0.71 2.43 -9.67
C HIS A 42 -1.60 3.60 -9.19
N ARG A 43 -2.92 3.49 -9.33
CA ARG A 43 -3.87 4.49 -8.85
C ARG A 43 -3.77 4.73 -7.34
N VAL A 44 -3.66 3.67 -6.55
CA VAL A 44 -3.49 3.77 -5.09
C VAL A 44 -2.19 4.50 -4.75
N LEU A 45 -1.08 4.23 -5.44
CA LEU A 45 0.17 4.95 -5.22
C LEU A 45 0.05 6.44 -5.54
N LEU A 46 -0.69 6.82 -6.58
CA LEU A 46 -0.93 8.23 -6.92
C LEU A 46 -1.80 8.93 -5.88
N ALA A 47 -2.87 8.26 -5.43
CA ALA A 47 -3.72 8.74 -4.35
C ALA A 47 -2.91 8.97 -3.06
N LEU A 48 -2.09 7.99 -2.66
CA LEU A 48 -1.21 8.12 -1.50
C LEU A 48 -0.17 9.22 -1.68
N ARG A 49 0.40 9.38 -2.88
CA ARG A 49 1.37 10.45 -3.19
C ARG A 49 0.73 11.83 -3.02
N CYS A 50 -0.50 12.01 -3.50
CA CYS A 50 -1.26 13.25 -3.34
C CYS A 50 -1.55 13.55 -1.86
N ALA A 51 -2.05 12.55 -1.12
CA ALA A 51 -2.36 12.71 0.30
C ALA A 51 -1.11 12.99 1.15
N LYS A 52 -0.02 12.25 0.93
CA LYS A 52 1.21 12.35 1.72
C LYS A 52 2.00 13.63 1.44
N SER A 53 2.02 14.10 0.19
CA SER A 53 2.86 15.22 -0.23
C SER A 53 2.08 16.51 -0.49
N LEU A 54 0.79 16.54 -0.12
CA LEU A 54 -0.13 17.67 -0.37
C LEU A 54 -0.12 18.10 -1.85
N ARG A 55 -0.02 17.12 -2.77
CA ARG A 55 0.00 17.41 -4.21
C ARG A 55 -1.42 17.53 -4.75
N PRO A 56 -1.67 18.49 -5.66
CA PRO A 56 -2.96 18.58 -6.33
C PRO A 56 -3.17 17.37 -7.24
N PHE A 57 -4.44 16.99 -7.45
CA PHE A 57 -4.79 15.87 -8.35
C PHE A 57 -4.31 16.09 -9.79
N HIS A 58 -4.21 17.35 -10.22
CA HIS A 58 -3.63 17.79 -11.49
C HIS A 58 -2.16 17.35 -11.68
N ALA A 59 -1.48 16.87 -10.64
CA ALA A 59 -0.13 16.34 -10.78
C ALA A 59 -0.05 15.09 -11.70
N VAL A 60 -1.17 14.42 -11.99
CA VAL A 60 -1.17 13.25 -12.90
C VAL A 60 -1.23 13.62 -14.38
N THR A 61 -1.58 14.87 -14.70
CA THR A 61 -1.58 15.42 -16.06
C THR A 61 -0.35 16.28 -16.34
N ASP A 62 0.60 16.33 -15.40
CA ASP A 62 1.88 17.00 -15.57
C ASP A 62 2.73 16.28 -16.62
N GLU A 63 3.28 17.04 -17.57
CA GLU A 63 4.04 16.51 -18.71
C GLU A 63 5.29 15.74 -18.29
N ASP A 64 5.97 16.17 -17.22
CA ASP A 64 7.16 15.49 -16.74
C ASP A 64 6.81 14.18 -16.03
N TYR A 65 5.68 14.13 -15.31
CA TYR A 65 5.15 12.88 -14.77
C TYR A 65 4.69 11.92 -15.87
N LEU A 66 4.00 12.39 -16.91
CA LEU A 66 3.63 11.55 -18.05
C LEU A 66 4.86 10.98 -18.76
N ARG A 67 5.91 11.81 -18.93
CA ARG A 67 7.19 11.37 -19.50
C ARG A 67 7.89 10.36 -18.60
N GLU A 68 7.88 10.54 -17.28
CA GLU A 68 8.41 9.56 -16.31
C GLU A 68 7.71 8.20 -16.48
N VAL A 69 6.37 8.19 -16.54
CA VAL A 69 5.58 6.97 -16.71
C VAL A 69 5.91 6.28 -18.04
N GLU A 70 6.02 7.03 -19.14
CA GLU A 70 6.34 6.48 -20.46
C GLU A 70 7.77 5.89 -20.51
N ILE A 71 8.75 6.54 -19.87
CA ILE A 71 10.12 6.03 -19.77
C ILE A 71 10.18 4.71 -18.97
N LEU A 72 9.44 4.65 -17.86
CA LEU A 72 9.47 3.47 -16.99
C LEU A 72 8.63 2.31 -17.53
N ARG A 73 7.48 2.61 -18.15
CA ARG A 73 6.56 1.62 -18.71
C ARG A 73 5.73 2.22 -19.85
N PRO A 74 6.21 2.07 -21.11
CA PRO A 74 5.52 2.60 -22.28
C PRO A 74 4.07 2.13 -22.41
N GLY A 75 3.19 3.04 -22.82
CA GLY A 75 1.77 2.74 -23.05
C GLY A 75 0.94 2.55 -21.77
N THR A 76 1.45 3.00 -20.63
CA THR A 76 0.70 2.95 -19.37
C THR A 76 -0.42 3.99 -19.38
N ALA A 77 -1.66 3.53 -19.23
CA ALA A 77 -2.81 4.41 -19.07
C ALA A 77 -2.77 5.10 -17.69
N VAL A 78 -2.56 6.42 -17.70
CA VAL A 78 -2.58 7.26 -16.51
C VAL A 78 -4.03 7.60 -16.15
N PRO A 79 -4.44 7.51 -14.86
CA PRO A 79 -5.79 7.86 -14.45
C PRO A 79 -6.06 9.36 -14.58
N SER A 80 -7.33 9.73 -14.76
CA SER A 80 -7.73 11.14 -14.70
C SER A 80 -7.67 11.69 -13.28
N GLU A 81 -7.59 13.00 -13.15
CA GLU A 81 -7.47 13.69 -11.85
C GLU A 81 -8.71 13.44 -10.98
N MET A 82 -9.88 13.41 -11.63
CA MET A 82 -11.15 13.02 -11.01
C MET A 82 -11.14 11.60 -10.46
N THR A 83 -10.43 10.68 -11.13
CA THR A 83 -10.27 9.31 -10.66
C THR A 83 -9.43 9.28 -9.38
N VAL A 84 -8.30 10.00 -9.35
CA VAL A 84 -7.44 10.09 -8.17
C VAL A 84 -8.17 10.76 -6.99
N SER A 85 -8.95 11.81 -7.26
CA SER A 85 -9.79 12.48 -6.26
C SER A 85 -10.79 11.52 -5.61
N ARG A 86 -11.50 10.73 -6.43
CA ARG A 86 -12.43 9.70 -5.94
C ARG A 86 -11.70 8.61 -5.14
N ASP A 87 -10.52 8.19 -5.59
CA ASP A 87 -9.73 7.18 -4.91
C ASP A 87 -9.27 7.62 -3.52
N ILE A 88 -8.82 8.88 -3.38
CA ILE A 88 -8.48 9.44 -2.06
C ILE A 88 -9.70 9.51 -1.16
N ASN A 89 -10.84 9.99 -1.67
CA ASN A 89 -12.07 10.05 -0.88
C ASN A 89 -12.50 8.66 -0.42
N HIS A 90 -12.42 7.65 -1.29
CA HIS A 90 -12.71 6.27 -0.93
C HIS A 90 -11.75 5.73 0.14
N LEU A 91 -10.44 5.96 -0.02
CA LEU A 91 -9.43 5.59 0.98
C LEU A 91 -9.72 6.23 2.34
N TYR A 92 -10.07 7.52 2.36
CA TYR A 92 -10.40 8.23 3.58
C TYR A 92 -11.64 7.62 4.27
N LEU A 93 -12.72 7.35 3.51
CA LEU A 93 -13.94 6.77 4.05
C LEU A 93 -13.69 5.40 4.69
N GLU A 94 -13.02 4.49 3.98
CA GLU A 94 -12.71 3.16 4.52
C GLU A 94 -11.76 3.22 5.71
N MET A 95 -10.72 4.07 5.66
CA MET A 95 -9.81 4.25 6.78
C MET A 95 -10.53 4.85 8.01
N SER A 96 -11.44 5.80 7.80
CA SER A 96 -12.19 6.41 8.90
C SER A 96 -13.10 5.41 9.62
N ARG A 97 -13.70 4.46 8.88
CA ARG A 97 -14.46 3.34 9.46
C ARG A 97 -13.55 2.46 10.31
N TYR A 98 -12.42 2.05 9.75
CA TYR A 98 -11.44 1.24 10.47
C TYR A 98 -10.97 1.90 11.78
N VAL A 99 -10.63 3.20 11.72
CA VAL A 99 -10.21 3.97 12.90
C VAL A 99 -11.35 4.05 13.93
N LYS A 100 -12.58 4.30 13.49
CA LYS A 100 -13.74 4.33 14.39
C LYS A 100 -13.94 3.00 15.09
N ASP A 101 -13.89 1.90 14.35
CA ASP A 101 -14.08 0.56 14.90
C ASP A 101 -12.96 0.19 15.88
N TYR A 102 -11.73 0.61 15.60
CA TYR A 102 -10.59 0.43 16.51
C TYR A 102 -10.80 1.11 17.87
N PHE A 103 -11.40 2.32 17.88
CA PHE A 103 -11.68 3.07 19.10
C PHE A 103 -13.04 2.75 19.74
N ALA A 104 -13.86 1.90 19.14
CA ALA A 104 -15.15 1.48 19.69
C ALA A 104 -15.04 0.31 20.69
N VAL A 105 -13.83 -0.23 20.88
CA VAL A 105 -13.45 -1.26 21.85
C VAL A 105 -13.13 -0.62 23.21
#